data_AF-A0A497CXB8-F1
#
_entry.id   AF-A0A497CXB8-F1
#
_cell.length_a   1.000
_cell.length_b   1.000
_cell.length_c   1.000
_cell.angle_alpha   90.00
_cell.angle_beta   90.00
_cell.angle_gamma   90.00
#
_symmetry.space_group_name_H-M   'P 1'
#
loop_
_entity.id
_entity.type
_entity.pdbx_description
1 polymer ?
#
loop_
_entity_poly.entity_id
_entity_poly.type
_entity_poly.pdbx_seq_one_letter_code
_entity_poly.pdbx_strand_id
1 'polypeptide(L)'
;MPIKVNTMRILFLTLLITSLFSACLKDDVETGISGYIEYGESDCLPSDELNVEFDAYSGELFFIVKEALDSLQIESFDDIIQLRNNSISVQIKQGELFTKLPAGDYYVWAENIYEGSERYTLSIKHGEILNKDIKFIRCLH
;
A
#
# COMPACT_ATOMS: atom_id res chain seq x y z
N MET A 1 -1.50 -37.77 59.61
CA MET A 1 -0.59 -36.76 59.03
C MET A 1 -1.46 -35.71 58.32
N PRO A 2 -1.55 -34.46 58.81
CA PRO A 2 -2.37 -33.45 58.17
C PRO A 2 -1.64 -32.91 56.93
N ILE A 3 -2.21 -33.14 55.76
CA ILE A 3 -1.78 -32.52 54.52
C ILE A 3 -2.04 -31.01 54.66
N LYS A 4 -0.97 -30.21 54.67
CA LYS A 4 -1.00 -28.75 54.75
C LYS A 4 -1.93 -28.20 53.65
N VAL A 5 -3.11 -27.76 54.04
CA VAL A 5 -4.12 -27.07 53.20
C VAL A 5 -3.54 -25.84 52.49
N ASN A 6 -2.42 -25.31 52.99
CA ASN A 6 -1.72 -24.16 52.42
C ASN A 6 -0.97 -24.47 51.11
N THR A 7 -0.57 -25.72 50.85
CA THR A 7 0.18 -26.07 49.62
C THR A 7 -0.74 -26.21 48.40
N MET A 8 -1.99 -26.63 48.62
CA MET A 8 -2.97 -26.86 47.55
C MET A 8 -3.55 -25.55 46.98
N ARG A 9 -3.64 -24.48 47.80
CA ARG A 9 -4.03 -23.14 47.35
C ARG A 9 -2.94 -22.45 46.52
N ILE A 10 -1.67 -22.68 46.85
CA ILE A 10 -0.53 -22.12 46.12
C ILE A 10 -0.43 -22.73 44.71
N LEU A 11 -0.64 -24.04 44.59
CA LEU A 11 -0.62 -24.76 43.31
C LEU A 11 -1.72 -24.29 42.34
N PHE A 12 -2.91 -23.95 42.84
CA PHE A 12 -3.99 -23.39 42.03
C PHE A 12 -3.69 -21.96 41.56
N LEU A 13 -3.04 -21.15 42.40
CA LEU A 13 -2.61 -19.80 42.04
C LEU A 13 -1.52 -19.79 40.97
N THR A 14 -0.57 -20.72 41.03
CA THR A 14 0.48 -20.83 40.00
C THR A 14 -0.07 -21.27 38.64
N LEU A 15 -1.09 -22.13 38.60
CA LEU A 15 -1.71 -22.61 37.36
C LEU A 15 -2.54 -21.52 36.65
N LEU A 16 -3.17 -20.62 37.43
CA LEU A 16 -3.99 -19.53 36.90
C LEU A 16 -3.15 -18.38 36.33
N ILE A 17 -1.92 -18.19 36.83
CA ILE A 17 -0.99 -17.16 36.36
C ILE A 17 -0.35 -17.58 35.02
N THR A 18 -0.15 -18.87 34.79
CA THR A 18 0.42 -19.36 33.51
C THR A 18 -0.55 -19.28 32.32
N SER A 19 -1.87 -19.21 32.55
CA SER A 19 -2.86 -19.06 31.46
C SER A 19 -3.01 -17.63 30.94
N LEU A 20 -2.45 -16.62 31.61
CA LEU A 20 -2.57 -15.21 31.21
C LEU A 20 -1.45 -14.74 30.26
N PHE A 21 -0.42 -15.57 30.03
CA PHE A 21 0.69 -15.25 29.13
C PHE A 21 0.53 -15.79 27.71
N SER A 22 -0.64 -16.31 27.35
CA SER A 22 -1.03 -16.45 25.94
C SER A 22 -1.39 -15.07 25.37
N ALA A 23 -0.50 -14.10 25.56
CA ALA A 23 -0.49 -12.86 24.80
C ALA A 23 -0.31 -13.28 23.35
N CYS A 24 -1.38 -13.11 22.59
CA CYS A 24 -1.41 -13.22 21.15
C CYS A 24 -0.19 -12.44 20.61
N LEU A 25 0.83 -13.15 20.15
CA LEU A 25 1.85 -12.60 19.28
C LEU A 25 1.08 -12.16 18.04
N LYS A 26 0.61 -10.90 18.04
CA LYS A 26 0.34 -10.20 16.80
C LYS A 26 1.71 -10.09 16.16
N ASP A 27 1.97 -11.00 15.22
CA ASP A 27 2.92 -10.76 14.16
C ASP A 27 2.51 -9.43 13.53
N ASP A 28 3.13 -8.35 13.98
CA ASP A 28 2.89 -7.00 13.50
C ASP A 28 3.66 -6.87 12.18
N VAL A 29 3.31 -7.74 11.22
CA VAL A 29 3.91 -7.68 9.90
C VAL A 29 3.25 -6.52 9.18
N GLU A 30 4.00 -5.42 9.12
CA GLU A 30 3.62 -4.20 8.44
C GLU A 30 3.34 -4.54 6.97
N THR A 31 2.06 -4.49 6.57
CA THR A 31 1.62 -4.70 5.19
C THR A 31 1.65 -3.34 4.47
N GLY A 32 2.32 -3.26 3.32
CA GLY A 32 2.45 -1.99 2.62
C GLY A 32 3.36 -1.99 1.40
N ILE A 33 3.85 -0.80 1.06
CA ILE A 33 4.76 -0.57 -0.06
C ILE A 33 5.90 0.36 0.33
N SER A 34 7.08 0.07 -0.21
CA SER A 34 8.27 0.90 -0.17
C SER A 34 8.87 1.01 -1.57
N GLY A 35 9.53 2.12 -1.89
CA GLY A 35 10.27 2.26 -3.14
C GLY A 35 10.61 3.70 -3.47
N TYR A 36 10.97 3.91 -4.72
CA TYR A 36 11.29 5.21 -5.27
C TYR A 36 10.37 5.56 -6.45
N ILE A 37 9.89 6.79 -6.45
CA ILE A 37 8.96 7.32 -7.45
C ILE A 37 9.68 8.36 -8.29
N GLU A 38 9.67 8.13 -9.59
CA GLU A 38 10.23 9.05 -10.57
C GLU A 38 9.14 9.54 -11.51
N TYR A 39 9.35 10.72 -12.05
CA TYR A 39 8.46 11.37 -13.00
C TYR A 39 9.28 11.95 -14.16
N GLY A 40 8.79 11.75 -15.37
CA GLY A 40 9.35 12.38 -16.56
C GLY A 40 8.26 12.80 -17.53
N GLU A 41 8.62 13.65 -18.48
CA GLU A 41 7.73 14.14 -19.52
C GLU A 41 8.26 13.74 -20.89
N SER A 42 7.36 13.46 -21.83
CA SER A 42 7.72 13.10 -23.20
C SER A 42 6.58 13.39 -24.18
N ASP A 43 6.89 13.45 -25.48
CA ASP A 43 5.88 13.65 -26.52
C ASP A 43 5.06 12.39 -26.81
N CYS A 44 5.45 11.23 -26.24
CA CYS A 44 4.77 9.93 -26.38
C CYS A 44 4.47 9.49 -27.83
N LEU A 45 5.14 10.10 -28.81
CA LEU A 45 5.05 9.71 -30.21
C LEU A 45 5.59 8.28 -30.38
N PRO A 46 5.06 7.51 -31.35
CA PRO A 46 5.54 6.17 -31.65
C PRO A 46 6.97 6.25 -32.22
N SER A 47 7.92 6.33 -31.30
CA SER A 47 9.37 6.27 -31.48
C SER A 47 9.85 5.07 -30.69
N ASP A 48 10.77 4.30 -31.28
CA ASP A 48 11.30 3.08 -30.67
C ASP A 48 12.07 3.34 -29.37
N GLU A 49 12.41 4.60 -29.06
CA GLU A 49 13.02 5.02 -27.80
C GLU A 49 12.35 6.30 -27.29
N LEU A 50 11.58 6.17 -26.20
CA LEU A 50 11.17 7.31 -25.38
C LEU A 50 12.40 7.74 -24.57
N ASN A 51 13.09 8.79 -25.04
CA ASN A 51 14.19 9.38 -24.30
C ASN A 51 13.61 10.30 -23.21
N VAL A 52 13.23 9.70 -22.09
CA VAL A 52 12.62 10.41 -20.96
C VAL A 52 13.69 10.64 -19.89
N GLU A 53 13.94 11.90 -19.59
CA GLU A 53 14.67 12.29 -18.39
C GLU A 53 13.73 12.18 -17.19
N PHE A 54 14.20 11.51 -16.14
CA PHE A 54 13.42 11.23 -14.94
C PHE A 54 13.97 12.00 -13.76
N ASP A 55 13.06 12.67 -13.06
CA ASP A 55 13.33 13.35 -11.80
C ASP A 55 12.59 12.66 -10.65
N ALA A 56 13.09 12.89 -9.44
CA ALA A 56 12.45 12.45 -8.20
C ALA A 56 11.05 13.07 -8.06
N TYR A 57 10.01 12.25 -7.98
CA TYR A 57 8.64 12.74 -7.89
C TYR A 57 8.37 13.43 -6.53
N SER A 58 7.67 14.56 -6.55
CA SER A 58 7.15 15.21 -5.34
C SER A 58 5.70 15.64 -5.61
N GLY A 59 4.76 15.05 -4.89
CA GLY A 59 3.33 15.22 -5.14
C GLY A 59 2.50 14.16 -4.42
N GLU A 60 1.20 14.13 -4.67
CA GLU A 60 0.31 13.14 -4.08
C GLU A 60 0.13 11.93 -5.00
N LEU A 61 0.30 10.72 -4.44
CA LEU A 61 -0.08 9.47 -5.08
C LEU A 61 -1.41 8.98 -4.53
N PHE A 62 -2.19 8.36 -5.42
CA PHE A 62 -3.49 7.79 -5.13
C PHE A 62 -3.48 6.29 -5.47
N PHE A 63 -3.85 5.45 -4.51
CA PHE A 63 -3.94 4.01 -4.65
C PHE A 63 -5.41 3.60 -4.85
N ILE A 64 -5.83 3.54 -6.11
CA ILE A 64 -7.19 3.20 -6.51
C ILE A 64 -7.35 1.69 -6.47
N VAL A 65 -8.35 1.16 -5.76
CA VAL A 65 -8.64 -0.28 -5.77
C VAL A 65 -8.98 -0.72 -7.19
N LYS A 66 -8.26 -1.72 -7.72
CA LYS A 66 -8.38 -2.18 -9.11
C LYS A 66 -9.83 -2.56 -9.47
N GLU A 67 -10.48 -3.33 -8.61
CA GLU A 67 -11.89 -3.73 -8.79
C GLU A 67 -12.85 -2.53 -8.88
N ALA A 68 -12.58 -1.45 -8.13
CA ALA A 68 -13.42 -0.25 -8.18
C ALA A 68 -13.31 0.46 -9.54
N LEU A 69 -12.11 0.51 -10.14
CA LEU A 69 -11.92 1.07 -11.48
C LEU A 69 -12.49 0.15 -12.55
N ASP A 70 -12.19 -1.16 -12.49
CA ASP A 70 -12.57 -2.14 -13.51
C ASP A 70 -14.09 -2.37 -13.57
N SER A 71 -14.81 -2.13 -12.46
CA SER A 71 -16.28 -2.23 -12.39
C SER A 71 -17.00 -0.96 -12.84
N LEU A 72 -16.31 0.17 -12.91
CA LEU A 72 -16.89 1.42 -13.38
C LEU A 72 -16.77 1.52 -14.90
N GLN A 73 -17.90 1.77 -15.54
CA GLN A 73 -17.89 2.36 -16.88
C GLN A 73 -17.57 3.84 -16.68
N ILE A 74 -16.29 4.21 -16.79
CA ILE A 74 -15.88 5.61 -16.68
C ILE A 74 -16.51 6.36 -17.85
N GLU A 75 -17.56 7.12 -17.56
CA GLU A 75 -18.32 7.87 -18.56
C GLU A 75 -17.95 9.37 -18.50
N SER A 76 -17.37 9.83 -17.39
CA SER A 76 -17.07 11.24 -17.16
C SER A 76 -15.79 11.48 -16.35
N PHE A 77 -15.31 12.72 -16.39
CA PHE A 77 -14.19 13.17 -15.54
C PHE A 77 -14.57 13.19 -14.04
N ASP A 78 -15.85 13.39 -13.73
CA ASP A 78 -16.34 13.39 -12.35
C ASP A 78 -16.18 12.00 -11.69
N ASP A 79 -16.33 10.92 -12.47
CA ASP A 79 -16.11 9.55 -11.98
C ASP A 79 -14.64 9.33 -11.57
N ILE A 80 -13.70 9.90 -12.33
CA ILE A 80 -12.26 9.86 -12.04
C ILE A 80 -11.95 10.62 -10.75
N ILE A 81 -12.52 11.82 -10.58
CA ILE A 81 -12.37 12.61 -9.35
C ILE A 81 -12.93 11.84 -8.16
N GLN A 82 -14.10 11.22 -8.31
CA GLN A 82 -14.73 10.46 -7.23
C GLN A 82 -13.87 9.27 -6.81
N LEU A 83 -13.32 8.52 -7.77
CA LEU A 83 -12.40 7.42 -7.50
C LEU A 83 -11.15 7.88 -6.75
N ARG A 84 -10.54 8.97 -7.21
CA ARG A 84 -9.40 9.59 -6.53
C ARG A 84 -9.74 9.94 -5.08
N ASN A 85 -10.85 10.64 -4.86
CA ASN A 85 -11.24 11.13 -3.53
C ASN A 85 -11.57 10.00 -2.54
N ASN A 86 -11.98 8.83 -3.05
CA ASN A 86 -12.29 7.66 -2.23
C ASN A 86 -11.11 6.69 -2.08
N SER A 87 -9.95 7.02 -2.65
CA SER A 87 -8.76 6.19 -2.60
C SER A 87 -7.89 6.48 -1.36
N ILE A 88 -6.92 5.60 -1.12
CA ILE A 88 -5.86 5.88 -0.16
C ILE A 88 -4.86 6.81 -0.85
N SER A 89 -4.54 7.95 -0.24
CA SER A 89 -3.56 8.89 -0.78
C SER A 89 -2.33 9.04 0.12
N VAL A 90 -1.19 9.32 -0.49
CA VAL A 90 0.09 9.51 0.20
C VAL A 90 0.87 10.65 -0.43
N GLN A 91 1.36 11.55 0.42
CA GLN A 91 2.27 12.61 -0.01
C GLN A 91 3.69 12.06 -0.19
N ILE A 92 4.22 12.17 -1.40
CA ILE A 92 5.60 11.82 -1.75
C ILE A 92 6.47 13.08 -1.70
N LYS A 93 7.69 12.91 -1.20
CA LYS A 93 8.73 13.94 -1.19
C LYS A 93 10.03 13.33 -1.71
N GLN A 94 10.61 13.96 -2.73
CA GLN A 94 11.89 13.55 -3.32
C GLN A 94 11.93 12.05 -3.70
N GLY A 95 10.83 11.55 -4.24
CA GLY A 95 10.67 10.18 -4.74
C GLY A 95 10.47 9.12 -3.65
N GLU A 96 10.67 9.42 -2.37
CA GLU A 96 10.59 8.39 -1.33
C GLU A 96 9.14 7.93 -1.08
N LEU A 97 8.88 6.65 -1.32
CA LEU A 97 7.64 5.98 -0.97
C LEU A 97 7.90 5.01 0.18
N PHE A 98 7.19 5.21 1.28
CA PHE A 98 7.04 4.23 2.34
C PHE A 98 5.69 4.43 3.02
N THR A 99 4.76 3.48 2.87
CA THR A 99 3.42 3.61 3.45
C THR A 99 2.80 2.25 3.75
N LYS A 100 1.93 2.23 4.76
CA LYS A 100 1.02 1.10 5.00
C LYS A 100 -0.06 1.10 3.94
N LEU A 101 -0.24 -0.04 3.31
CA LEU A 101 -1.24 -0.26 2.28
C LEU A 101 -1.86 -1.63 2.52
N PRO A 102 -3.19 -1.76 2.67
CA PRO A 102 -3.82 -3.06 2.86
C PRO A 102 -3.52 -4.04 1.72
N ALA A 103 -3.69 -5.33 2.00
CA ALA A 103 -3.61 -6.34 0.95
C ALA A 103 -4.71 -6.11 -0.09
N GLY A 104 -4.36 -6.21 -1.37
CA GLY A 104 -5.25 -5.93 -2.48
C GLY A 104 -4.50 -5.52 -3.74
N ASP A 105 -5.26 -5.35 -4.82
CA ASP A 105 -4.75 -4.88 -6.10
C ASP A 105 -5.12 -3.41 -6.32
N TYR A 106 -4.15 -2.61 -6.76
CA TYR A 106 -4.28 -1.18 -6.89
C TYR A 106 -3.77 -0.67 -8.23
N TYR A 107 -4.45 0.31 -8.81
CA TYR A 107 -3.83 1.25 -9.75
C TYR A 107 -3.22 2.41 -8.97
N VAL A 108 -2.02 2.83 -9.36
CA VAL A 108 -1.35 4.00 -8.79
C VAL A 108 -1.47 5.17 -9.74
N TRP A 109 -2.08 6.25 -9.26
CA TRP A 109 -2.18 7.51 -10.00
C TRP A 109 -1.36 8.60 -9.34
N ALA A 110 -0.72 9.42 -10.16
CA ALA A 110 -0.11 10.68 -9.73
C ALA A 110 -1.10 11.84 -9.96
N GLU A 111 -0.84 12.99 -9.34
CA GLU A 111 -1.73 14.16 -9.30
C GLU A 111 -2.26 14.63 -10.68
N ASN A 112 -1.63 14.26 -11.80
CA ASN A 112 -2.09 14.56 -13.16
C ASN A 112 -1.95 13.41 -14.17
N ILE A 113 -1.85 12.16 -13.69
CA ILE A 113 -1.71 10.98 -14.56
C ILE A 113 -2.76 9.96 -14.17
N TYR A 114 -3.76 9.79 -15.04
CA TYR A 114 -4.89 8.88 -14.86
C TYR A 114 -4.81 7.78 -15.91
N GLU A 115 -4.07 6.72 -15.61
CA GLU A 115 -3.87 5.61 -16.53
C GLU A 115 -4.20 4.29 -15.83
N GLY A 116 -5.13 3.53 -16.40
CA GLY A 116 -5.50 2.18 -15.95
C GLY A 116 -4.60 1.10 -16.57
N SER A 117 -3.29 1.36 -16.65
CA SER A 117 -2.32 0.45 -17.28
C SER A 117 -1.72 -0.49 -16.26
N GLU A 118 -1.48 -1.74 -16.67
CA GLU A 118 -0.80 -2.76 -15.86
C GLU A 118 0.59 -2.32 -15.39
N ARG A 119 1.23 -1.36 -16.10
CA ARG A 119 2.50 -0.76 -15.67
C ARG A 119 2.40 -0.11 -14.28
N TYR A 120 1.25 0.49 -13.98
CA TYR A 120 0.99 1.18 -12.71
C TYR A 120 0.10 0.37 -11.78
N THR A 121 0.00 -0.95 -12.01
CA THR A 121 -0.70 -1.85 -11.12
C THR A 121 0.25 -2.42 -10.07
N LEU A 122 -0.26 -2.56 -8.84
CA LEU A 122 0.41 -3.17 -7.69
C LEU A 122 -0.50 -4.25 -7.10
N SER A 123 0.12 -5.33 -6.62
CA SER A 123 -0.54 -6.38 -5.85
C SER A 123 0.14 -6.49 -4.49
N ILE A 124 -0.53 -6.03 -3.45
CA ILE A 124 -0.04 -6.09 -2.07
C ILE A 124 -0.55 -7.37 -1.42
N LYS A 125 0.35 -8.18 -0.89
CA LYS A 125 0.00 -9.40 -0.17
C LYS A 125 -0.06 -9.14 1.33
N HIS A 126 -0.91 -9.88 2.02
CA HIS A 126 -1.04 -9.77 3.46
C HIS A 126 0.27 -10.14 4.17
N GLY A 127 0.72 -9.28 5.09
CA GLY A 127 1.96 -9.49 5.81
C GLY A 127 3.21 -9.29 4.95
N GLU A 128 3.16 -8.46 3.91
CA GLU A 128 4.33 -8.15 3.09
C GLU A 128 4.47 -6.64 2.84
N ILE A 129 5.71 -6.16 2.82
CA ILE A 129 6.06 -4.85 2.25
C ILE A 129 6.53 -5.11 0.82
N LEU A 130 5.75 -4.66 -0.16
CA LEU A 130 6.17 -4.68 -1.55
C LEU A 130 7.28 -3.64 -1.75
N ASN A 131 8.46 -4.07 -2.20
CA ASN A 131 9.50 -3.16 -2.63
C ASN A 131 9.43 -2.97 -4.16
N LYS A 132 8.99 -1.80 -4.62
CA LYS A 132 8.82 -1.51 -6.05
C LYS A 132 8.96 -0.03 -6.35
N ASP A 133 9.81 0.26 -7.32
CA ASP A 133 9.96 1.59 -7.90
C ASP A 133 8.92 1.81 -9.01
N ILE A 134 8.45 3.06 -9.15
CA ILE A 134 7.45 3.44 -10.15
C ILE A 134 7.95 4.66 -10.91
N LYS A 135 7.95 4.55 -12.24
CA LYS A 135 8.30 5.66 -13.14
C LYS A 135 7.06 6.11 -13.91
N PHE A 136 6.60 7.31 -13.62
CA PHE A 136 5.51 7.93 -14.33
C PHE A 136 6.02 8.72 -15.53
N ILE A 137 5.31 8.63 -16.66
CA ILE A 137 5.57 9.45 -17.85
C ILE A 137 4.31 10.24 -18.14
N ARG A 138 4.41 11.57 -18.17
CA ARG A 138 3.34 12.43 -18.68
C ARG A 138 3.58 12.73 -20.16
N CYS A 139 2.58 12.45 -20.99
CA CYS A 139 2.59 12.86 -22.38
C CYS A 139 2.27 14.36 -22.49
N LEU A 140 3.07 15.10 -23.27
CA LEU A 140 2.91 16.56 -23.45
C LEU A 140 1.83 16.93 -24.48
N HIS A 141 1.35 15.96 -25.26
CA HIS A 141 0.48 16.16 -26.42
C HIS A 141 -0.72 15.21 -26.43
#